data_AF-A0A510URF5-F1
#
_entry.id   AF-A0A510URF5-F1
#
_cell.length_a   1.000
_cell.length_b   1.000
_cell.length_c   1.000
_cell.angle_alpha   90.00
_cell.angle_beta   90.00
_cell.angle_gamma   90.00
#
_symmetry.space_group_name_H-M   'P 1'
#
loop_
_entity.id
_entity.type
_entity.pdbx_description
1 polymer ?
#
loop_
_entity_poly.entity_id
_entity_poly.type
_entity_poly.pdbx_seq_one_letter_code
_entity_poly.pdbx_strand_id
1 'polypeptide(L)'
;MKKNQTKLAQRGAMSVDVMLVSGFIILALIYIISKGPTIAYAWNKIMFTTDVSSIISATRDWKKSRPNFDGVSIQKICDITDLSDSICGTSGDGKSTNAFGGDWRVSVNASKGLFDITATLPNDTDRIDDIADTMASSTRSGCIEAAGCATIKTSANSVTMTF
;
A
#
# COMPACT_ATOMS: atom_id res chain seq x y z
N MET A 1 55.88 40.69 -30.51
CA MET A 1 54.92 40.46 -29.40
C MET A 1 53.86 39.48 -29.88
N LYS A 2 53.85 38.22 -29.37
CA LYS A 2 52.82 37.22 -29.71
C LYS A 2 51.65 37.35 -28.72
N LYS A 3 50.46 37.65 -29.23
CA LYS A 3 49.22 37.82 -28.44
C LYS A 3 48.74 36.45 -27.91
N ASN A 4 48.66 36.32 -26.59
CA ASN A 4 48.04 35.18 -25.87
C ASN A 4 46.50 35.23 -26.00
N GLN A 5 45.93 34.72 -27.10
CA GLN A 5 44.47 34.67 -27.29
C GLN A 5 43.81 33.32 -26.95
N THR A 6 44.54 32.33 -26.44
CA THR A 6 44.01 30.97 -26.22
C THR A 6 43.30 30.76 -24.87
N LYS A 7 43.54 31.59 -23.85
CA LYS A 7 43.03 31.37 -22.47
C LYS A 7 41.53 31.65 -22.29
N LEU A 8 40.94 32.57 -23.07
CA LEU A 8 39.52 32.94 -22.93
C LEU A 8 38.59 31.94 -23.64
N ALA A 9 38.99 31.43 -24.80
CA ALA A 9 38.24 30.42 -25.55
C ALA A 9 38.15 29.08 -24.81
N GLN A 10 39.24 28.63 -24.16
CA GLN A 10 39.24 27.41 -23.34
C GLN A 10 38.33 27.52 -22.11
N ARG A 11 38.22 28.71 -21.48
CA ARG A 11 37.32 28.92 -20.34
C ARG A 11 35.84 28.90 -20.74
N GLY A 12 35.51 29.44 -21.92
CA GLY A 12 34.15 29.38 -22.48
C GLY A 12 33.72 27.96 -22.85
N ALA A 13 34.59 27.20 -23.51
CA ALA A 13 34.33 25.79 -23.83
C ALA A 13 34.17 24.93 -22.57
N MET A 14 35.04 25.12 -21.56
CA MET A 14 34.90 24.45 -20.27
C MET A 14 33.60 24.81 -19.54
N SER A 15 33.11 26.06 -19.64
CA SER A 15 31.82 26.43 -19.04
C SER A 15 30.62 25.81 -19.76
N VAL A 16 30.68 25.65 -21.08
CA VAL A 16 29.61 25.02 -21.87
C VAL A 16 29.56 23.52 -21.63
N ASP A 17 30.72 22.85 -21.58
CA ASP A 17 30.79 21.41 -21.27
C ASP A 17 30.28 21.11 -19.85
N VAL A 18 30.64 21.93 -18.86
CA VAL A 18 30.12 21.78 -17.49
C VAL A 18 28.61 22.06 -17.42
N MET A 19 28.09 23.02 -18.19
CA MET A 19 26.64 23.28 -18.28
C MET A 19 25.88 22.13 -18.96
N LEU A 20 26.44 21.53 -20.02
CA LEU A 20 25.84 20.37 -20.68
C LEU A 20 25.83 19.16 -19.76
N VAL A 21 26.96 18.83 -19.13
CA VAL A 21 27.07 17.69 -18.20
C VAL A 21 26.16 17.87 -16.99
N SER A 22 26.13 19.07 -16.38
CA SER A 22 25.24 19.35 -15.26
C SER A 22 23.76 19.31 -15.66
N GLY A 23 23.41 19.80 -16.86
CA GLY A 23 22.06 19.68 -17.42
C GLY A 23 21.62 18.23 -17.58
N PHE A 24 22.48 17.36 -18.11
CA PHE A 24 22.21 15.93 -18.22
C PHE A 24 22.02 15.26 -16.85
N ILE A 25 22.84 15.60 -15.86
CA ILE A 25 22.71 15.07 -14.49
C ILE A 25 21.37 15.50 -13.87
N ILE A 26 20.98 16.76 -14.01
CA ILE A 26 19.70 17.28 -13.48
C ILE A 26 18.51 16.56 -14.13
N LEU A 27 18.51 16.41 -15.46
CA LEU A 27 17.44 15.71 -16.18
C LEU A 27 17.35 14.24 -15.78
N ALA A 28 18.49 13.57 -15.60
CA ALA A 28 18.55 12.19 -15.11
C ALA A 28 17.96 12.07 -13.69
N LEU A 29 18.28 13.00 -12.80
CA LEU A 29 17.73 13.03 -11.44
C LEU A 29 16.22 13.26 -11.42
N ILE A 30 15.71 14.20 -12.22
CA ILE A 30 14.26 14.44 -12.35
C ILE A 30 13.56 13.18 -12.87
N TYR A 31 14.15 12.50 -13.86
CA TYR A 31 13.60 11.25 -14.38
C TYR A 31 13.55 10.15 -13.29
N ILE A 32 14.60 9.99 -12.50
CA ILE A 32 14.63 9.02 -11.38
C ILE A 32 13.56 9.37 -10.34
N ILE A 33 13.45 10.63 -9.94
CA ILE A 33 12.45 11.10 -8.97
C ILE A 33 11.02 10.89 -9.49
N SER A 34 10.80 11.07 -10.80
CA SER A 34 9.49 10.87 -11.43
C SER A 34 8.95 9.43 -11.32
N LYS A 35 9.82 8.43 -11.11
CA LYS A 35 9.42 7.03 -10.91
C LYS A 35 9.16 6.66 -9.44
N GLY A 36 9.53 7.53 -8.50
CA GLY A 36 9.31 7.32 -7.06
C GLY A 36 7.87 6.95 -6.69
N PRO A 37 6.84 7.68 -7.16
CA PRO A 37 5.44 7.37 -6.86
C PRO A 37 4.99 5.99 -7.34
N THR A 38 5.51 5.50 -8.48
CA THR A 38 5.16 4.16 -8.99
C THR A 38 5.79 3.03 -8.17
N ILE A 39 7.02 3.23 -7.69
CA ILE A 39 7.71 2.25 -6.85
C ILE A 39 7.06 2.19 -5.47
N ALA A 40 6.80 3.35 -4.85
CA ALA A 40 6.14 3.44 -3.55
C ALA A 40 4.78 2.73 -3.58
N TYR A 41 3.98 2.95 -4.64
CA TYR A 41 2.70 2.27 -4.80
C TYR A 41 2.83 0.74 -4.88
N ALA A 42 3.75 0.24 -5.71
CA ALA A 42 3.97 -1.20 -5.84
C ALA A 42 4.38 -1.83 -4.49
N TRP A 43 5.22 -1.12 -3.73
CA TRP A 43 5.63 -1.53 -2.40
C TRP A 43 4.47 -1.52 -1.40
N ASN A 44 3.67 -0.47 -1.39
CA ASN A 44 2.48 -0.37 -0.53
C ASN A 44 1.47 -1.47 -0.85
N LYS A 45 1.27 -1.80 -2.13
CA LYS A 45 0.39 -2.89 -2.56
C LYS A 45 0.89 -4.27 -2.10
N ILE A 46 2.21 -4.51 -2.10
CA ILE A 46 2.78 -5.75 -1.53
C ILE A 46 2.55 -5.80 -0.02
N MET A 47 2.89 -4.72 0.70
CA MET A 47 2.68 -4.63 2.14
C MET A 47 1.21 -4.83 2.52
N PHE A 48 0.29 -4.22 1.77
CA PHE A 48 -1.15 -4.36 1.95
C PHE A 48 -1.59 -5.83 1.84
N THR A 49 -1.15 -6.55 0.82
CA THR A 49 -1.48 -7.97 0.63
C THR A 49 -0.90 -8.84 1.76
N THR A 50 0.32 -8.54 2.21
CA THR A 50 0.96 -9.21 3.35
C THR A 50 0.20 -8.94 4.66
N ASP A 51 -0.20 -7.70 4.91
CA ASP A 51 -0.98 -7.31 6.09
C ASP A 51 -2.33 -8.04 6.11
N VAL A 52 -3.04 -8.08 4.98
CA VAL A 52 -4.32 -8.81 4.88
C VAL A 52 -4.11 -10.30 5.20
N SER A 53 -3.05 -10.92 4.68
CA SER A 53 -2.74 -12.33 4.96
C SER A 53 -2.45 -12.58 6.45
N SER A 54 -1.73 -11.66 7.10
CA SER A 54 -1.48 -11.68 8.54
C SER A 54 -2.77 -11.52 9.35
N ILE A 55 -3.63 -10.57 8.96
CA ILE A 55 -4.93 -10.34 9.61
C ILE A 55 -5.84 -11.56 9.46
N ILE A 56 -5.89 -12.21 8.29
CA ILE A 56 -6.66 -13.44 8.07
C ILE A 56 -6.21 -14.54 9.05
N SER A 57 -4.91 -14.75 9.14
CA SER A 57 -4.32 -15.80 10.00
C SER A 57 -4.64 -15.50 11.47
N ALA A 58 -4.35 -14.28 11.93
CA ALA A 58 -4.64 -13.83 13.29
C ALA A 58 -6.15 -13.87 13.61
N THR A 59 -7.03 -13.57 12.65
CA THR A 59 -8.48 -13.66 12.83
C THR A 59 -8.94 -15.11 13.03
N ARG A 60 -8.37 -16.05 12.26
CA ARG A 60 -8.63 -17.49 12.40
C ARG A 60 -8.09 -18.02 13.73
N ASP A 61 -6.91 -17.57 14.13
CA ASP A 61 -6.31 -17.93 15.43
C ASP A 61 -7.12 -17.35 16.60
N TRP A 62 -7.62 -16.12 16.46
CA TRP A 62 -8.51 -15.50 17.43
C TRP A 62 -9.77 -16.33 17.66
N LYS A 63 -10.36 -16.90 16.59
CA LYS A 63 -11.55 -17.76 16.69
C LYS A 63 -11.28 -18.96 17.59
N LYS A 64 -10.08 -19.55 17.58
CA LYS A 64 -9.73 -20.77 18.33
C LYS A 64 -10.79 -21.86 18.07
N SER A 65 -11.30 -22.50 19.13
CA SER A 65 -12.37 -23.49 19.07
C SER A 65 -13.79 -22.90 19.07
N ARG A 66 -13.97 -21.58 18.96
CA ARG A 66 -15.30 -20.96 18.92
C ARG A 66 -16.05 -21.38 17.65
N PRO A 67 -17.38 -21.49 17.68
CA PRO A 67 -18.16 -21.93 16.52
C PRO A 67 -18.11 -20.95 15.35
N ASN A 68 -17.95 -19.65 15.61
CA ASN A 68 -18.09 -18.59 14.63
C ASN A 68 -17.20 -17.37 14.97
N PHE A 69 -17.24 -16.34 14.12
CA PHE A 69 -16.49 -15.09 14.31
C PHE A 69 -17.28 -14.01 15.08
N ASP A 70 -18.32 -14.39 15.82
CA ASP A 70 -19.21 -13.42 16.46
C ASP A 70 -18.46 -12.54 17.48
N GLY A 71 -18.62 -11.23 17.34
CA GLY A 71 -17.91 -10.24 18.14
C GLY A 71 -16.41 -10.11 17.85
N VAL A 72 -15.90 -10.66 16.74
CA VAL A 72 -14.53 -10.38 16.29
C VAL A 72 -14.34 -8.88 16.03
N SER A 73 -13.18 -8.35 16.40
CA SER A 73 -12.74 -7.00 16.04
C SER A 73 -11.22 -6.97 15.93
N ILE A 74 -10.69 -5.99 15.20
CA ILE A 74 -9.22 -5.79 15.08
C ILE A 74 -8.59 -5.64 16.48
N GLN A 75 -9.25 -4.89 17.37
CA GLN A 75 -8.79 -4.70 18.75
C GLN A 75 -8.68 -6.02 19.51
N LYS A 76 -9.71 -6.88 19.44
CA LYS A 76 -9.64 -8.19 20.12
C LYS A 76 -8.62 -9.12 19.49
N ILE A 77 -8.33 -8.97 18.20
CA ILE A 77 -7.28 -9.74 17.52
C ILE A 77 -5.92 -9.27 18.03
N CYS A 78 -5.67 -7.96 18.03
CA CYS A 78 -4.45 -7.33 18.54
C CYS A 78 -4.19 -7.63 20.02
N ASP A 79 -5.24 -7.72 20.84
CA ASP A 79 -5.10 -8.01 22.28
C ASP A 79 -4.74 -9.48 22.58
N ILE A 80 -5.04 -10.41 21.67
CA ILE A 80 -5.04 -11.87 21.96
C ILE A 80 -4.03 -12.65 21.11
N THR A 81 -3.65 -12.12 19.95
CA THR A 81 -2.80 -12.81 18.96
C THR A 81 -1.49 -12.07 18.74
N ASP A 82 -0.53 -12.72 18.09
CA ASP A 82 0.77 -12.14 17.73
C ASP A 82 0.69 -11.25 16.46
N LEU A 83 -0.45 -10.58 16.22
CA LEU A 83 -0.58 -9.65 15.10
C LEU A 83 0.36 -8.46 15.33
N SER A 84 1.17 -8.14 14.32
CA SER A 84 2.21 -7.10 14.42
C SER A 84 1.66 -5.75 14.89
N ASP A 85 2.43 -5.08 15.76
CA ASP A 85 2.19 -3.69 16.18
C ASP A 85 2.13 -2.72 14.98
N SER A 86 2.78 -3.06 13.87
CA SER A 86 2.68 -2.28 12.63
C SER A 86 1.28 -2.27 12.03
N ILE A 87 0.48 -3.32 12.27
CA ILE A 87 -0.92 -3.44 11.83
C ILE A 87 -1.86 -2.95 12.93
N CYS A 88 -1.60 -3.33 14.17
CA CYS A 88 -2.42 -3.01 15.32
C CYS A 88 -2.36 -1.55 15.74
N GLY A 89 -1.23 -0.89 15.51
CA GLY A 89 -0.97 0.46 16.01
C GLY A 89 -0.82 0.48 17.53
N THR A 90 -0.45 1.65 18.07
CA THR A 90 -0.17 1.80 19.50
C THR A 90 -1.38 1.56 20.41
N SER A 91 -2.58 1.79 19.88
CA SER A 91 -3.85 1.60 20.61
C SER A 91 -4.51 0.24 20.32
N GLY A 92 -3.88 -0.62 19.50
CA GLY A 92 -4.44 -1.90 19.08
C GLY A 92 -5.68 -1.78 18.19
N ASP A 93 -6.04 -0.59 17.71
CA ASP A 93 -7.29 -0.33 17.01
C ASP A 93 -7.16 -0.30 15.48
N GLY A 94 -5.96 -0.54 14.97
CA GLY A 94 -5.68 -0.61 13.53
C GLY A 94 -5.85 0.73 12.80
N LYS A 95 -5.81 1.87 13.51
CA LYS A 95 -5.97 3.18 12.86
C LYS A 95 -4.70 3.69 12.22
N SER A 96 -4.82 4.19 10.99
CA SER A 96 -3.70 4.79 10.22
C SER A 96 -2.46 3.89 10.11
N THR A 97 -2.66 2.57 10.10
CA THR A 97 -1.57 1.58 10.09
C THR A 97 -1.38 0.87 8.76
N ASN A 98 -2.35 0.95 7.83
CA ASN A 98 -2.16 0.32 6.54
C ASN A 98 -1.17 1.10 5.66
N ALA A 99 -0.60 0.42 4.65
CA ALA A 99 0.43 1.00 3.79
C ALA A 99 -0.03 2.22 2.96
N PHE A 100 -1.35 2.46 2.86
CA PHE A 100 -1.96 3.61 2.21
C PHE A 100 -2.37 4.72 3.20
N GLY A 101 -1.95 4.60 4.47
CA GLY A 101 -2.17 5.59 5.54
C GLY A 101 -3.59 5.59 6.12
N GLY A 102 -4.38 4.54 5.88
CA GLY A 102 -5.71 4.38 6.45
C GLY A 102 -5.80 3.29 7.51
N ASP A 103 -7.04 2.94 7.84
CA ASP A 103 -7.38 2.05 8.94
C ASP A 103 -7.56 0.61 8.46
N TRP A 104 -7.32 -0.33 9.36
CA TRP A 104 -7.78 -1.71 9.29
C TRP A 104 -8.97 -1.91 10.22
N ARG A 105 -10.02 -2.58 9.73
CA ARG A 105 -11.16 -3.03 10.54
C ARG A 105 -11.46 -4.48 10.23
N VAL A 106 -11.79 -5.23 11.28
CA VAL A 106 -12.29 -6.60 11.16
C VAL A 106 -13.65 -6.66 11.83
N SER A 107 -14.62 -7.28 11.16
CA SER A 107 -15.96 -7.49 11.70
C SER A 107 -16.51 -8.83 11.25
N VAL A 108 -17.44 -9.38 12.03
CA VAL A 108 -18.19 -10.56 11.63
C VAL A 108 -19.05 -10.24 10.40
N ASN A 109 -19.06 -11.13 9.41
CA ASN A 109 -19.95 -10.99 8.25
C ASN A 109 -21.40 -11.37 8.67
N ALA A 110 -22.38 -11.00 7.83
CA ALA A 110 -23.77 -11.45 8.01
C ALA A 110 -23.86 -12.99 8.20
N SER A 111 -23.06 -13.74 7.45
CA SER A 111 -22.79 -15.15 7.73
C SER A 111 -21.75 -15.26 8.83
N LYS A 112 -22.15 -15.60 10.06
CA LYS A 112 -21.24 -15.65 11.23
C LYS A 112 -20.02 -16.58 11.07
N GLY A 113 -20.07 -17.51 10.12
CA GLY A 113 -18.95 -18.37 9.77
C GLY A 113 -17.84 -17.69 8.95
N LEU A 114 -18.06 -16.45 8.52
CA LEU A 114 -17.16 -15.62 7.72
C LEU A 114 -16.86 -14.31 8.47
N PHE A 115 -15.82 -13.60 8.04
CA PHE A 115 -15.49 -12.28 8.54
C PHE A 115 -15.10 -11.35 7.38
N ASP A 116 -15.27 -10.06 7.62
CA ASP A 116 -14.92 -9.01 6.68
C ASP A 116 -13.70 -8.24 7.20
N ILE A 117 -12.73 -8.02 6.33
CA ILE A 117 -11.63 -7.09 6.53
C ILE A 117 -11.94 -5.84 5.70
N THR A 118 -12.00 -4.67 6.34
CA THR A 118 -12.15 -3.38 5.66
C THR A 118 -10.86 -2.58 5.81
N ALA A 119 -10.35 -2.07 4.70
CA ALA A 119 -9.26 -1.11 4.68
C ALA A 119 -9.75 0.24 4.18
N THR A 120 -9.38 1.35 4.82
CA THR A 120 -9.59 2.70 4.25
C THR A 120 -8.33 3.18 3.54
N LEU A 121 -8.46 3.93 2.45
CA LEU A 121 -7.36 4.34 1.59
C LEU A 121 -7.43 5.85 1.29
N PRO A 122 -7.18 6.72 2.30
CA PRO A 122 -7.35 8.16 2.14
C PRO A 122 -6.34 8.79 1.17
N ASN A 123 -5.16 8.19 0.99
CA ASN A 123 -4.09 8.74 0.15
C ASN A 123 -4.09 8.23 -1.29
N ASP A 124 -4.90 7.22 -1.63
CA ASP A 124 -4.88 6.53 -2.93
C ASP A 124 -6.30 6.17 -3.41
N THR A 125 -7.23 7.15 -3.37
CA THR A 125 -8.63 6.94 -3.76
C THR A 125 -8.81 6.58 -5.24
N ASP A 126 -7.89 7.00 -6.10
CA ASP A 126 -7.95 6.74 -7.55
C ASP A 126 -7.54 5.31 -7.93
N ARG A 127 -7.03 4.52 -6.98
CA ARG A 127 -6.48 3.17 -7.22
C ARG A 127 -7.21 2.08 -6.44
N ILE A 128 -8.38 2.40 -5.90
CA ILE A 128 -9.20 1.45 -5.13
C ILE A 128 -9.54 0.22 -5.97
N ASP A 129 -9.90 0.40 -7.25
CA ASP A 129 -10.25 -0.71 -8.11
C ASP A 129 -9.05 -1.64 -8.39
N ASP A 130 -7.84 -1.10 -8.62
CA ASP A 130 -6.62 -1.92 -8.79
C ASP A 130 -6.29 -2.70 -7.51
N ILE A 131 -6.46 -2.09 -6.34
CA ILE A 131 -6.23 -2.76 -5.05
C ILE A 131 -7.30 -3.84 -4.82
N ALA A 132 -8.55 -3.55 -5.16
CA ALA A 132 -9.63 -4.52 -5.06
C ALA A 132 -9.39 -5.72 -5.99
N ASP A 133 -9.03 -5.49 -7.25
CA ASP A 133 -8.70 -6.56 -8.20
C ASP A 133 -7.52 -7.41 -7.72
N THR A 134 -6.51 -6.77 -7.13
CA THR A 134 -5.37 -7.47 -6.53
C THR A 134 -5.81 -8.46 -5.46
N MET A 135 -6.79 -8.07 -4.64
CA MET A 135 -7.28 -8.88 -3.53
C MET A 135 -8.41 -9.83 -3.91
N ALA A 136 -9.04 -9.65 -5.07
CA ALA A 136 -10.22 -10.41 -5.49
C ALA A 136 -10.02 -11.92 -5.39
N SER A 137 -8.87 -12.41 -5.85
CA SER A 137 -8.52 -13.84 -5.83
C SER A 137 -8.29 -14.41 -4.43
N SER A 138 -7.95 -13.57 -3.45
CA SER A 138 -7.73 -13.99 -2.06
C SER A 138 -9.03 -14.14 -1.27
N THR A 139 -10.10 -13.46 -1.71
CA THR A 139 -11.39 -13.47 -1.02
C THR A 139 -12.06 -14.84 -1.06
N ARG A 140 -13.09 -15.03 -0.24
CA ARG A 140 -13.80 -16.31 -0.09
C ARG A 140 -14.27 -16.93 -1.42
N SER A 141 -14.62 -16.11 -2.41
CA SER A 141 -15.09 -16.59 -3.72
C SER A 141 -13.95 -16.85 -4.72
N GLY A 142 -12.72 -16.43 -4.45
CA GLY A 142 -11.59 -16.60 -5.35
C GLY A 142 -11.81 -15.95 -6.72
N CYS A 143 -12.34 -14.73 -6.73
CA CYS A 143 -12.72 -14.04 -7.97
C CYS A 143 -11.49 -13.65 -8.81
N ILE A 144 -11.67 -13.56 -10.13
CA ILE A 144 -10.61 -13.08 -11.05
C ILE A 144 -10.40 -11.58 -10.88
N GLU A 145 -11.49 -10.83 -10.70
CA GLU A 145 -11.52 -9.38 -10.54
C GLU A 145 -12.59 -9.00 -9.50
N ALA A 146 -12.56 -7.77 -9.01
CA ALA A 146 -13.50 -7.26 -8.02
C ALA A 146 -14.87 -6.96 -8.61
N ALA A 147 -14.91 -6.53 -9.87
CA ALA A 147 -16.15 -6.25 -10.58
C ALA A 147 -17.06 -7.51 -10.61
N GLY A 148 -18.28 -7.37 -10.10
CA GLY A 148 -19.24 -8.48 -10.04
C GLY A 148 -18.97 -9.55 -8.97
N CYS A 149 -17.93 -9.39 -8.14
CA CYS A 149 -17.62 -10.33 -7.08
C CYS A 149 -18.33 -9.96 -5.76
N ALA A 150 -19.10 -10.89 -5.18
CA ALA A 150 -19.91 -10.60 -3.99
C ALA A 150 -19.10 -10.48 -2.68
N THR A 151 -17.90 -11.05 -2.64
CA THR A 151 -17.02 -11.17 -1.46
C THR A 151 -15.94 -10.09 -1.42
N ILE A 152 -16.00 -9.13 -2.33
CA ILE A 152 -15.21 -7.90 -2.29
C ILE A 152 -16.07 -6.72 -2.70
N LYS A 153 -15.98 -5.61 -1.96
CA LYS A 153 -16.77 -4.41 -2.23
C LYS A 153 -15.87 -3.19 -2.11
N THR A 154 -15.99 -2.29 -3.07
CA THR A 154 -15.32 -1.00 -3.06
C THR A 154 -16.29 0.10 -2.63
N SER A 155 -15.74 1.14 -2.02
CA SER A 155 -16.39 2.43 -1.83
C SER A 155 -15.48 3.54 -2.34
N ALA A 156 -15.86 4.80 -2.15
CA ALA A 156 -15.05 5.95 -2.56
C ALA A 156 -13.66 6.00 -1.89
N ASN A 157 -13.49 5.37 -0.72
CA ASN A 157 -12.23 5.39 0.02
C ASN A 157 -11.93 4.09 0.78
N SER A 158 -12.56 2.98 0.42
CA SER A 158 -12.33 1.71 1.12
C SER A 158 -12.51 0.48 0.25
N VAL A 159 -11.87 -0.61 0.67
CA VAL A 159 -12.06 -1.96 0.14
C VAL A 159 -12.47 -2.86 1.30
N THR A 160 -13.58 -3.57 1.14
CA THR A 160 -14.07 -4.59 2.09
C THR A 160 -13.94 -5.96 1.45
N MET A 161 -13.28 -6.89 2.14
CA MET A 161 -12.96 -8.23 1.66
C MET A 161 -13.51 -9.29 2.62
N THR A 162 -14.24 -10.26 2.12
CA THR A 162 -14.85 -11.34 2.93
C THR A 162 -14.03 -12.63 2.82
N PHE A 163 -13.80 -13.31 3.95
CA PHE A 163 -13.03 -14.55 4.05
C PHE A 163 -13.75 -15.66 4.83
#